data_AF-A0A8C9PTL9-F1
#
_entry.id   AF-A0A8C9PTL9-F1
#
_cell.length_a   1.000
_cell.length_b   1.000
_cell.length_c   1.000
_cell.angle_alpha   90.00
_cell.angle_beta   90.00
_cell.angle_gamma   90.00
#
_symmetry.space_group_name_H-M   'P 1'
#
loop_
_entity.id
_entity.type
_entity.pdbx_description
1 polymer ?
#
loop_
_entity_poly.entity_id
_entity_poly.type
_entity_poly.pdbx_seq_one_letter_code
_entity_poly.pdbx_strand_id
1 'polypeptide(L)'
;MVARPYHVVVVLLLLESSARFGEGASNPGVVARITRKGLEYANQYAVATLRKELPAIRLPDFSGSFKIGWFGRVSYNFQSLKIHRFEVRNSDLSLLPGLGIRASLSNNDLSVGGNWKVKKGFM
;
A
#
# COMPACT_ATOMS: atom_id res chain seq x y z
N MET A 1 28.32 12.76 27.13
CA MET A 1 28.63 11.35 26.79
C MET A 1 27.76 10.96 25.60
N VAL A 2 28.35 10.90 24.40
CA VAL A 2 27.63 10.51 23.18
C VAL A 2 27.55 8.99 23.17
N ALA A 3 26.34 8.44 23.27
CA ALA A 3 26.12 7.00 23.13
C ALA A 3 26.72 6.57 21.79
N ARG A 4 27.72 5.68 21.86
CA ARG A 4 28.51 5.35 20.68
C ARG A 4 27.60 4.60 19.69
N PRO A 5 27.48 5.08 18.43
CA PRO A 5 26.39 4.72 17.51
C PRO A 5 26.30 3.23 17.19
N TYR A 6 27.40 2.50 17.35
CA TYR A 6 27.46 1.06 17.12
C TYR A 6 26.61 0.24 18.10
N HIS A 7 26.40 0.69 19.34
CA HIS A 7 25.53 -0.03 20.29
C HIS A 7 24.06 0.04 19.85
N VAL A 8 23.64 1.19 19.34
CA VAL A 8 22.28 1.40 18.84
C VAL A 8 22.06 0.56 17.59
N VAL A 9 23.04 0.51 16.68
CA VAL A 9 22.98 -0.32 15.47
C VAL A 9 22.93 -1.81 15.82
N VAL A 10 23.74 -2.28 16.79
CA VAL A 10 23.72 -3.67 17.25
C VAL A 10 22.38 -4.03 17.88
N VAL A 11 21.81 -3.14 18.71
CA VAL A 11 20.49 -3.37 19.32
C VAL A 11 19.39 -3.43 18.27
N LEU A 12 19.41 -2.56 17.25
CA LEU A 12 18.45 -2.58 16.15
C LEU A 12 18.56 -3.85 15.30
N LEU A 13 19.78 -4.28 14.96
CA LEU A 13 20.02 -5.53 14.23
C LEU A 13 19.60 -6.77 15.04
N LEU A 14 19.79 -6.76 16.36
CA LEU A 14 19.31 -7.82 17.24
C LEU A 14 17.77 -7.85 17.35
N LEU A 15 17.13 -6.69 17.38
CA LEU A 15 15.67 -6.57 17.35
C LEU A 15 15.10 -7.13 16.03
N GLU A 16 15.68 -6.78 14.88
CA GLU A 16 15.27 -7.33 13.58
C GLU A 16 15.44 -8.85 13.48
N SER A 17 16.55 -9.38 14.01
CA SER A 17 16.78 -10.84 14.04
C SER A 17 15.83 -11.59 14.97
N SER A 18 15.36 -10.96 16.06
CA SER A 18 14.42 -11.55 17.02
C SER A 18 12.96 -11.47 16.57
N ALA A 19 12.64 -10.54 15.67
CA ALA A 19 11.31 -10.31 15.13
C ALA A 19 10.95 -11.25 13.96
N ARG A 20 11.53 -12.46 13.91
CA ARG A 20 11.04 -13.49 12.98
C ARG A 20 9.63 -13.88 13.40
N PHE A 21 8.66 -13.53 12.55
CA PHE A 21 7.25 -13.88 12.71
C PHE A 21 7.10 -15.39 12.44
N GLY A 22 7.39 -16.20 13.46
CA GLY A 22 7.26 -17.65 13.48
C GLY A 22 6.74 -18.11 14.84
N GLU A 23 6.44 -19.40 14.96
CA GLU A 23 5.98 -20.02 16.21
C GLU A 23 7.01 -19.75 17.32
N GLY A 24 6.65 -18.82 18.22
CA GLY A 24 7.54 -18.36 19.27
C GLY A 24 7.95 -19.51 20.19
N ALA A 25 9.13 -19.41 20.79
CA ALA A 25 9.52 -20.33 21.86
C ALA A 25 8.40 -20.42 22.91
N SER A 26 8.10 -21.61 23.42
CA SER A 26 6.99 -21.82 24.36
C SER A 26 7.09 -20.99 25.66
N ASN A 27 8.30 -20.51 25.99
CA ASN A 27 8.56 -19.61 27.11
C ASN A 27 9.59 -18.54 26.70
N PRO A 28 9.17 -17.46 26.05
CA PRO A 28 10.09 -16.41 25.60
C PRO A 28 10.48 -15.50 26.78
N GLY A 29 11.73 -15.01 26.77
CA GLY A 29 12.22 -14.09 27.81
C GLY A 29 11.56 -12.70 27.78
N VAL A 30 10.95 -12.31 26.66
CA VAL A 30 10.21 -11.04 26.50
C VAL A 30 8.96 -11.32 25.66
N VAL A 31 7.82 -10.77 26.07
CA VAL A 31 6.54 -10.84 25.33
C VAL A 31 6.01 -9.44 25.11
N ALA A 32 5.79 -9.08 23.84
CA ALA A 32 5.06 -7.87 23.46
C ALA A 32 3.63 -8.23 23.05
N ARG A 33 2.63 -7.62 23.68
CA ARG A 33 1.22 -7.82 23.36
C ARG A 33 0.58 -6.53 22.87
N ILE A 34 0.16 -6.53 21.60
CA ILE A 34 -0.60 -5.42 21.03
C ILE A 34 -2.09 -5.66 21.33
N THR A 35 -2.73 -4.65 21.93
CA THR A 35 -4.17 -4.68 22.22
C THR A 35 -4.98 -4.19 21.02
N ARG A 36 -6.31 -4.34 21.07
CA ARG A 36 -7.20 -3.77 20.04
C ARG A 36 -6.99 -2.26 19.87
N LYS A 37 -6.81 -1.50 20.96
CA LYS A 37 -6.50 -0.07 20.89
C LYS A 37 -5.17 0.22 20.20
N GLY A 38 -4.17 -0.63 20.41
CA GLY A 38 -2.90 -0.53 19.69
C GLY A 38 -3.07 -0.80 18.19
N LEU A 39 -3.94 -1.73 17.83
CA LEU A 39 -4.28 -2.02 16.43
C LEU A 39 -5.08 -0.87 15.78
N GLU A 40 -6.01 -0.26 16.51
CA GLU A 40 -6.72 0.95 16.07
C GLU A 40 -5.75 2.11 15.83
N TYR A 41 -4.78 2.31 16.72
CA TYR A 41 -3.73 3.31 16.54
C TYR A 41 -2.89 3.01 15.28
N ALA A 42 -2.48 1.75 15.09
CA ALA A 42 -1.75 1.34 13.89
C ALA A 42 -2.57 1.59 12.61
N ASN A 43 -3.89 1.37 12.64
CA ASN A 43 -4.78 1.65 11.52
C ASN A 43 -4.81 3.16 11.20
N GLN A 44 -4.93 4.02 12.22
CA GLN A 44 -4.90 5.47 12.03
C GLN A 44 -3.58 5.94 11.41
N TYR A 45 -2.45 5.40 11.89
CA TYR A 45 -1.13 5.69 11.34
C TYR A 45 -1.00 5.20 9.89
N ALA A 46 -1.48 3.99 9.59
CA ALA A 46 -1.47 3.44 8.24
C ALA A 46 -2.31 4.30 7.28
N VAL A 47 -3.50 4.75 7.69
CA VAL A 47 -4.35 5.64 6.90
C VAL A 47 -3.67 6.98 6.61
N ALA A 48 -3.02 7.58 7.62
CA ALA A 48 -2.26 8.82 7.41
C ALA A 48 -1.10 8.61 6.42
N THR A 49 -0.41 7.49 6.53
CA THR A 49 0.68 7.10 5.63
C THR A 49 0.16 6.92 4.20
N LEU A 50 -0.94 6.19 4.01
CA LEU A 50 -1.55 6.01 2.70
C LEU A 50 -1.96 7.36 2.08
N ARG A 51 -2.57 8.27 2.85
CA ARG A 51 -2.94 9.60 2.34
C ARG A 51 -1.75 10.40 1.81
N LYS A 52 -0.58 10.21 2.41
CA LYS A 52 0.66 10.89 2.00
C LYS A 52 1.34 10.21 0.81
N GLU A 53 1.47 8.88 0.86
CA GLU A 53 2.31 8.13 -0.06
C GLU A 53 1.56 7.70 -1.34
N LEU A 54 0.25 7.44 -1.28
CA LEU A 54 -0.52 7.01 -2.47
C LEU A 54 -0.45 8.02 -3.63
N PRO A 55 -0.61 9.34 -3.40
CA PRO A 55 -0.50 10.34 -4.46
C PRO A 55 0.90 10.45 -5.09
N ALA A 56 1.94 9.97 -4.40
CA ALA A 56 3.30 9.94 -4.92
C ALA A 56 3.56 8.75 -5.87
N ILE A 57 2.67 7.75 -5.88
CA ILE A 57 2.77 6.60 -6.77
C ILE A 57 2.56 7.06 -8.22
N ARG A 58 3.50 6.69 -9.08
CA ARG A 58 3.36 6.85 -10.52
C ARG A 58 2.59 5.68 -11.09
N LEU A 59 1.45 5.96 -11.70
CA LEU A 59 0.67 4.94 -12.39
C LEU A 59 1.29 4.66 -13.76
N PRO A 60 1.33 3.38 -14.20
CA PRO A 60 1.91 3.03 -15.49
C PRO A 60 1.01 3.53 -16.63
N ASP A 61 1.66 4.03 -17.69
CA ASP A 61 0.99 4.32 -18.95
C ASP A 61 0.46 3.00 -19.55
N PHE A 62 -0.71 3.05 -20.19
CA PHE A 62 -1.28 1.88 -20.86
C PHE A 62 -1.89 2.25 -22.21
N SER A 63 -1.77 1.32 -23.15
CA SER A 63 -2.23 1.50 -24.51
C SER A 63 -2.74 0.18 -25.08
N GLY A 64 -3.54 0.27 -26.14
CA GLY A 64 -4.10 -0.90 -26.80
C GLY A 64 -4.73 -0.55 -28.13
N SER A 65 -5.17 -1.58 -28.85
CA SER A 65 -5.94 -1.41 -30.07
C SER A 65 -7.03 -2.47 -30.18
N PHE A 66 -8.15 -2.08 -30.78
CA PHE A 66 -9.28 -2.97 -31.02
C PHE A 66 -9.89 -2.65 -32.39
N LYS A 67 -10.55 -3.64 -32.99
CA LYS A 67 -11.28 -3.48 -34.25
C LYS A 67 -12.75 -3.28 -33.94
N ILE A 68 -13.36 -2.24 -34.51
CA ILE A 68 -14.79 -1.99 -34.41
C ILE A 68 -15.36 -2.12 -35.81
N GLY A 69 -15.95 -3.28 -36.16
CA GLY A 69 -16.67 -3.53 -37.42
C GLY A 69 -16.31 -2.61 -38.61
N TRP A 70 -17.28 -1.84 -39.08
CA TRP A 70 -17.14 -0.85 -40.16
C TRP A 70 -16.31 0.40 -39.80
N PHE A 71 -16.04 0.64 -38.51
CA PHE A 71 -15.26 1.79 -38.05
C PHE A 71 -13.74 1.57 -38.11
N GLY A 72 -13.27 0.38 -38.48
CA GLY A 72 -11.85 0.08 -38.66
C GLY A 72 -11.11 -0.18 -37.35
N ARG A 73 -9.78 -0.04 -37.37
CA ARG A 73 -8.91 -0.25 -36.19
C ARG A 73 -8.80 1.04 -35.39
N VAL A 74 -9.16 0.97 -34.11
CA VAL A 74 -9.01 2.05 -33.14
C VAL A 74 -7.86 1.71 -32.20
N SER A 75 -6.94 2.64 -32.01
CA SER A 75 -5.85 2.53 -31.03
C SER A 75 -6.02 3.63 -30.00
N TYR A 76 -5.79 3.31 -28.74
CA TYR A 76 -5.87 4.25 -27.62
C TYR A 76 -4.59 4.21 -26.80
N ASN A 77 -4.31 5.32 -26.13
CA ASN A 77 -3.13 5.49 -25.29
C ASN A 77 -3.44 6.44 -24.14
N PHE A 78 -3.24 5.98 -22.91
CA PHE A 78 -3.36 6.76 -21.68
C PHE A 78 -1.95 6.97 -21.11
N GLN A 79 -1.60 8.23 -20.87
CA GLN A 79 -0.25 8.64 -20.50
C GLN A 79 -0.25 9.61 -19.31
N SER A 80 0.85 9.61 -18.56
CA SER A 80 1.07 10.54 -17.44
C SER A 80 -0.04 10.46 -16.38
N LEU A 81 -0.46 9.24 -16.07
CA LEU A 81 -1.49 8.99 -15.07
C LEU A 81 -0.97 9.32 -13.66
N LYS A 82 -1.72 10.14 -12.92
CA LYS A 82 -1.37 10.58 -11.57
C LYS A 82 -2.59 10.52 -10.66
N ILE A 83 -2.37 10.05 -9.43
CA ILE A 83 -3.35 10.12 -8.36
C ILE A 83 -3.38 11.56 -7.81
N HIS A 84 -4.52 12.23 -7.91
CA HIS A 84 -4.71 13.59 -7.42
C HIS A 84 -5.24 13.65 -6.00
N ARG A 85 -6.16 12.75 -5.67
CA ARG A 85 -6.82 12.71 -4.37
C ARG A 85 -7.07 11.27 -3.97
N PHE A 86 -6.79 10.96 -2.71
CA PHE A 86 -7.15 9.70 -2.09
C PHE A 86 -7.82 9.97 -0.75
N GLU A 87 -9.08 9.59 -0.63
CA GLU A 87 -9.88 9.78 0.58
C GLU A 87 -10.26 8.41 1.16
N VAL A 88 -9.62 8.10 2.29
CA VAL A 88 -9.97 6.92 3.08
C VAL A 88 -11.09 7.28 4.04
N ARG A 89 -12.25 6.66 3.83
CA ARG A 89 -13.45 6.77 4.67
C ARG A 89 -13.58 5.59 5.61
N ASN A 90 -13.45 4.36 5.10
CA ASN A 90 -13.49 3.16 5.93
C ASN A 90 -12.20 2.34 5.75
N SER A 91 -11.51 2.15 6.87
CA SER A 91 -10.31 1.32 7.01
C SER A 91 -10.43 0.53 8.29
N ASP A 92 -10.13 -0.77 8.23
CA ASP A 92 -10.13 -1.65 9.40
C ASP A 92 -8.88 -2.52 9.43
N LEU A 93 -8.39 -2.74 10.64
CA LEU A 93 -7.38 -3.75 10.95
C LEU A 93 -8.00 -4.73 11.95
N SER A 94 -8.25 -5.96 11.50
CA SER A 94 -8.86 -7.02 12.30
C SER A 94 -7.87 -8.15 12.56
N LEU A 95 -7.98 -8.75 13.75
CA LEU A 95 -7.22 -9.95 14.11
C LEU A 95 -7.97 -11.18 13.62
N LEU A 96 -7.26 -12.06 12.91
CA LEU A 96 -7.72 -13.38 12.52
C LEU A 96 -6.97 -14.42 13.36
N PRO A 97 -7.61 -15.02 14.39
CA PRO A 97 -6.97 -16.00 15.26
C PRO A 97 -6.32 -17.14 14.46
N GLY A 98 -5.06 -17.46 14.77
CA GLY A 98 -4.29 -18.49 14.08
C GLY A 98 -3.78 -18.15 12.68
N LEU A 99 -4.16 -17.00 12.12
CA LEU A 99 -3.78 -16.57 10.76
C LEU A 99 -2.97 -15.27 10.74
N GLY A 100 -3.31 -14.31 11.61
CA GLY A 100 -2.60 -13.03 11.71
C GLY A 100 -3.53 -11.81 11.68
N ILE A 101 -3.17 -10.80 10.89
CA ILE A 101 -3.89 -9.52 10.82
C ILE A 101 -4.45 -9.35 9.41
N ARG A 102 -5.74 -9.01 9.30
CA ARG A 102 -6.38 -8.59 8.05
C ARG A 102 -6.47 -7.07 8.03
N ALA A 103 -5.95 -6.47 6.97
CA ALA A 103 -6.20 -5.08 6.63
C ALA A 103 -7.29 -4.99 5.57
N SER A 104 -8.22 -4.05 5.72
CA SER A 104 -9.29 -3.84 4.76
C SER A 104 -9.62 -2.37 4.56
N LEU A 105 -10.00 -2.03 3.34
CA LEU A 105 -10.39 -0.70 2.89
C LEU A 105 -11.69 -0.83 2.10
N SER A 106 -12.74 -0.11 2.48
CA SER A 106 -14.04 -0.18 1.81
C SER A 106 -14.67 1.19 1.58
N ASN A 107 -15.39 1.33 0.47
CA ASN A 107 -16.11 2.56 0.11
C ASN A 107 -15.23 3.82 0.21
N ASN A 108 -14.05 3.77 -0.40
CA ASN A 108 -13.06 4.84 -0.43
C ASN A 108 -13.03 5.49 -1.81
N ASP A 109 -12.59 6.74 -1.87
CA ASP A 109 -12.56 7.52 -3.11
C ASP A 109 -11.12 7.74 -3.58
N LEU A 110 -10.89 7.47 -4.86
CA LEU A 110 -9.62 7.70 -5.54
C LEU A 110 -9.86 8.51 -6.82
N SER A 111 -9.20 9.64 -6.95
CA SER A 111 -9.22 10.46 -8.15
C SER A 111 -7.89 10.35 -8.89
N VAL A 112 -7.98 9.96 -10.16
CA VAL A 112 -6.85 9.82 -11.08
C VAL A 112 -7.08 10.73 -12.27
N GLY A 113 -6.03 11.42 -12.70
CA GLY A 113 -6.02 12.21 -13.92
C GLY A 113 -4.80 11.90 -14.78
N GLY A 114 -4.87 12.28 -16.06
CA GLY A 114 -3.80 12.09 -17.02
C GLY A 114 -4.24 12.45 -18.43
N ASN A 115 -3.36 12.18 -19.39
CA ASN A 115 -3.60 12.47 -20.80
C ASN A 115 -4.09 11.22 -21.53
N TRP A 116 -4.92 11.41 -22.54
CA TRP A 116 -5.36 10.32 -23.39
C TRP A 116 -5.31 10.72 -24.87
N LYS A 117 -5.06 9.74 -25.73
CA LYS A 117 -5.02 9.89 -27.19
C LYS A 117 -5.73 8.70 -27.83
N VAL A 118 -6.53 8.98 -28.85
CA VAL A 118 -7.17 7.96 -29.70
C VAL A 118 -6.77 8.19 -31.15
N LYS A 119 -6.41 7.12 -31.84
CA LYS A 119 -6.12 7.10 -33.28
C LYS A 119 -7.06 6.12 -33.96
N LYS A 120 -7.77 6.59 -34.98
CA LYS A 120 -8.56 5.74 -35.87
C LYS A 120 -7.76 5.53 -37.16
N GLY A 121 -7.52 4.27 -37.51
CA GLY A 121 -7.06 3.91 -38.84
C GLY A 121 -8.24 3.94 -39.80
N PHE A 122 -8.22 4.81 -40.79
CA PHE A 122 -9.14 4.75 -41.92
C PHE A 122 -8.66 3.64 -42.87
N MET A 123 -9.57 2.75 -43.25
CA MET A 123 -9.37 1.85 -44.40
C MET A 123 -9.65 2.62 -45.69
#